data_AF-A0A243SAJ6-F1
#
_entry.id   AF-A0A243SAJ6-F1
#
_cell.length_a   1.000
_cell.length_b   1.000
_cell.length_c   1.000
_cell.angle_alpha   90.00
_cell.angle_beta   90.00
_cell.angle_gamma   90.00
#
_symmetry.space_group_name_H-M   'P 1'
#
loop_
_entity.id
_entity.type
_entity.pdbx_description
1 polymer ?
#
loop_
_entity_poly.entity_id
_entity_poly.type
_entity_poly.pdbx_seq_one_letter_code
_entity_poly.pdbx_strand_id
1 'polypeptide(L)' 'MPAYLVIHAERHGDDTLIEDPNLTVEFVDGWILFKDRDTLAENPVAIAVPATQVRRVERVDEPQAPDQPEPAPQKE' A
#
# COMPACT_ATOMS: atom_id res chain seq x y z
N MET A 1 6.50 -12.10 2.05
CA MET A 1 5.30 -12.22 1.19
C MET A 1 4.78 -10.80 1.07
N PRO A 2 4.77 -10.17 -0.11
CA PRO A 2 4.34 -8.78 -0.26
C PRO A 2 3.00 -8.52 0.42
N ALA A 3 2.98 -7.53 1.30
CA ALA A 3 1.79 -7.15 2.06
C ALA A 3 1.68 -5.63 2.09
N TYR A 4 0.54 -5.11 1.63
CA TYR A 4 0.26 -3.68 1.63
C TYR A 4 -0.93 -3.39 2.55
N LEU A 5 -0.73 -2.47 3.49
CA LEU A 5 -1.77 -1.92 4.32
C LEU A 5 -2.28 -0.62 3.69
N VAL A 6 -3.56 -0.60 3.33
CA VAL A 6 -4.27 0.55 2.79
C VAL A 6 -4.97 1.27 3.94
N ILE A 7 -4.48 2.46 4.28
CA ILE A 7 -5.06 3.31 5.32
C ILE A 7 -6.02 4.29 4.65
N HIS A 8 -7.29 4.25 5.04
CA HIS A 8 -8.34 5.07 4.43
C HIS A 8 -8.40 6.48 5.05
N ALA A 9 -8.79 7.48 4.25
CA ALA A 9 -8.81 8.88 4.67
C ALA A 9 -10.00 9.24 5.55
N GLU A 10 -11.20 8.72 5.24
CA GLU A 10 -12.45 9.16 5.87
C GLU A 10 -13.12 8.08 6.74
N ARG A 11 -12.75 6.81 6.56
CA ARG A 11 -13.32 5.69 7.31
C ARG A 11 -12.32 5.14 8.31
N HIS A 12 -12.36 5.68 9.52
CA HIS A 12 -11.62 5.14 10.66
C HIS A 12 -12.02 3.67 10.89
N GLY A 13 -11.09 2.74 10.67
CA GLY A 13 -11.26 1.31 10.93
C GLY A 13 -11.53 0.42 9.70
N ASP A 14 -11.57 0.99 8.49
CA ASP A 14 -11.67 0.23 7.23
C ASP A 14 -10.26 -0.07 6.63
N ASP A 15 -9.22 -0.01 7.45
CA ASP A 15 -7.86 -0.27 6.98
C ASP A 15 -7.77 -1.68 6.41
N THR A 16 -7.32 -1.79 5.16
CA THR A 16 -7.38 -3.03 4.40
C THR A 16 -5.97 -3.57 4.22
N LEU A 17 -5.72 -4.77 4.73
CA LEU A 17 -4.49 -5.50 4.49
C LEU A 17 -4.65 -6.38 3.25
N ILE A 18 -3.75 -6.23 2.28
CA ILE A 18 -3.72 -7.00 1.04
C ILE A 18 -2.41 -7.77 1.00
N GLU A 19 -2.49 -9.10 0.96
CA GLU A 19 -1.33 -10.00 1.02
C GLU A 19 -1.35 -10.94 -0.17
N ASP A 20 -0.31 -10.90 -0.99
CA ASP A 20 -0.15 -11.84 -2.11
C ASP A 20 1.34 -12.00 -2.48
N PRO A 21 1.84 -13.22 -2.76
CA PRO A 21 3.26 -13.45 -3.07
C PRO A 21 3.76 -12.70 -4.30
N ASN A 22 2.87 -12.37 -5.24
CA ASN A 22 3.15 -11.71 -6.50
C ASN A 22 2.59 -10.28 -6.52
N LEU A 23 2.18 -9.70 -5.40
CA LEU A 23 1.55 -8.39 -5.39
C LEU A 23 2.50 -7.25 -5.79
N THR A 24 2.00 -6.38 -6.65
CA THR A 24 2.62 -5.11 -7.04
C THR A 24 1.61 -3.98 -6.91
N VAL A 25 2.07 -2.78 -6.57
CA VAL A 25 1.23 -1.59 -6.46
C VAL A 25 1.63 -0.56 -7.51
N GLU A 26 0.66 0.03 -8.18
CA GLU A 26 0.85 1.06 -9.21
C GLU A 26 -0.12 2.21 -8.98
N PHE A 27 0.36 3.45 -9.16
CA PHE A 27 -0.44 4.66 -8.99
C PHE A 27 -0.70 5.27 -10.37
N VAL A 28 -1.95 5.28 -10.82
CA VAL A 28 -2.34 5.71 -12.17
C VAL A 28 -3.62 6.54 -12.12
N ASP A 29 -3.61 7.73 -12.73
CA ASP A 29 -4.81 8.58 -12.93
C ASP A 29 -5.72 8.73 -11.69
N GLY A 30 -5.12 8.91 -10.50
CA GLY A 30 -5.88 9.05 -9.26
C GLY A 30 -6.42 7.72 -8.70
N TRP A 31 -5.88 6.59 -9.15
CA TRP A 31 -6.16 5.25 -8.66
C TRP A 31 -4.89 4.59 -8.12
N ILE A 32 -5.11 3.68 -7.17
CA ILE A 32 -4.12 2.78 -6.62
C ILE A 32 -4.53 1.39 -7.08
N LEU A 33 -3.70 0.79 -7.93
CA LEU A 33 -3.93 -0.51 -8.54
C LEU A 33 -3.02 -1.53 -7.87
N PHE A 34 -3.61 -2.55 -7.25
CA PHE A 34 -2.91 -3.72 -6.78
C PHE A 34 -3.01 -4.79 -7.86
N LYS A 35 -1.85 -5.12 -8.44
CA LYS A 35 -1.73 -6.04 -9.56
C LYS A 35 -0.95 -7.28 -9.15
N ASP A 36 -1.38 -8.43 -9.65
CA ASP A 36 -0.56 -9.62 -9.65
C ASP A 36 0.60 -9.42 -10.64
N ARG A 37 1.81 -9.76 -10.21
CA ARG A 37 3.04 -9.70 -11.00
C ARG A 37 3.09 -10.79 -12.06
N ASP A 38 2.31 -11.85 -11.91
CA ASP A 38 2.16 -12.90 -12.90
C ASP A 38 1.42 -12.35 -14.12
N THR A 39 2.21 -11.98 -15.13
CA THR A 39 1.73 -11.39 -16.38
C THR A 39 1.04 -12.39 -17.30
N LEU A 40 0.92 -13.68 -16.91
CA LEU A 40 0.14 -14.67 -17.67
C LEU A 40 -1.35 -14.57 -17.37
N ALA A 41 -1.75 -13.88 -16.30
CA ALA A 41 -3.15 -13.58 -16.04
C ALA A 41 -3.69 -12.57 -17.06
N GLU A 42 -4.76 -12.92 -17.77
CA GLU A 42 -5.40 -12.07 -18.79
C GLU A 42 -5.88 -10.71 -18.24
N ASN A 43 -6.03 -10.56 -16.91
CA ASN A 43 -6.22 -9.29 -16.22
C ASN A 43 -5.46 -9.30 -14.89
N PRO A 44 -4.29 -8.63 -14.78
CA PRO A 44 -3.47 -8.68 -13.57
C PRO A 44 -4.00 -7.78 -12.45
N VAL A 45 -4.97 -6.89 -12.71
CA VAL A 45 -5.51 -5.99 -11.67
C VAL A 45 -6.44 -6.77 -10.75
N ALA A 46 -5.99 -7.02 -9.52
CA ALA A 46 -6.79 -7.69 -8.49
C ALA A 46 -7.69 -6.70 -7.75
N ILE A 47 -7.17 -5.52 -7.40
CA ILE A 47 -7.88 -4.51 -6.61
C ILE A 47 -7.55 -3.12 -7.15
N ALA A 48 -8.56 -2.26 -7.28
CA ALA A 48 -8.41 -0.86 -7.64
C ALA A 48 -9.13 0.01 -6.60
N VAL A 49 -8.41 0.95 -5.99
CA VAL A 49 -8.94 1.87 -4.98
C VAL A 49 -8.73 3.31 -5.45
N PRO A 50 -9.74 4.20 -5.36
CA PRO A 50 -9.54 5.61 -5.65
C PRO A 50 -8.51 6.21 -4.69
N ALA A 51 -7.49 6.88 -5.21
CA ALA A 51 -6.47 7.53 -4.40
C ALA A 51 -7.05 8.60 -3.46
N THR A 52 -8.20 9.18 -3.81
CA THR A 52 -8.92 10.14 -2.95
C THR A 52 -9.48 9.52 -1.67
N GLN A 53 -9.72 8.20 -1.64
CA GLN A 53 -10.22 7.47 -0.48
C GLN A 53 -9.09 6.94 0.41
N VAL A 54 -7.86 6.97 -0.07
CA VAL A 54 -6.69 6.40 0.60
C VAL A 54 -5.83 7.52 1.14
N ARG A 55 -5.57 7.47 2.45
CA ARG A 55 -4.65 8.37 3.13
C ARG A 55 -3.20 7.99 2.85
N ARG A 56 -2.88 6.70 2.94
CA ARG A 56 -1.55 6.15 2.72
C ARG A 56 -1.62 4.66 2.40
N VAL A 57 -0.69 4.18 1.57
CA VAL A 57 -0.42 2.76 1.38
C VAL A 57 0.94 2.47 1.97
N GLU A 58 1.03 1.46 2.83
CA GLU A 58 2.28 1.05 3.48
C GLU A 58 2.60 -0.39 3.16
N ARG A 59 3.86 -0.67 2.83
CA ARG A 59 4.34 -2.03 2.66
C ARG A 59 4.79 -2.57 4.01
N VAL A 60 4.12 -3.61 4.51
CA VAL A 60 4.28 -4.13 5.87
C VAL A 60 5.03 -5.47 5.92
N ASP A 61 5.36 -6.05 4.77
CA ASP A 61 6.18 -7.26 4.68
C ASP A 61 7.69 -7.01 4.72
N GLU A 62 8.12 -5.79 4.37
CA GLU A 62 9.50 -5.42 4.51
C GLU A 62 9.75 -5.13 6.00
N PRO A 63 10.71 -5.80 6.66
CA PRO A 63 11.14 -5.36 7.97
C PRO A 63 11.60 -3.92 7.79
N GLN A 64 10.84 -3.00 8.40
CA GLN A 64 11.09 -1.57 8.40
C GLN A 64 12.59 -1.39 8.66
N ALA A 65 13.35 -1.09 7.60
CA ALA A 65 14.78 -0.89 7.73
C ALA A 65 14.98 0.17 8.82
N PRO A 66 15.88 -0.03 9.79
CA PRO A 66 16.05 0.88 10.93
C PRO A 66 16.61 2.27 10.57
N ASP A 67 16.37 2.76 9.36
CA ASP A 67 16.90 4.01 8.79
C ASP A 67 15.78 4.98 8.35
N GLN A 68 14.60 4.91 8.97
CA GLN A 68 13.79 6.12 9.08
C GLN A 68 14.38 6.95 10.23
N PRO A 69 15.01 8.10 9.99
CA PRO A 69 15.32 9.01 11.08
C PRO A 69 13.97 9.40 11.71
N GLU A 70 13.73 8.94 12.94
CA GLU A 70 12.79 9.60 13.84
C GLU A 70 13.03 11.11 13.71
N PRO A 71 12.01 11.94 13.45
CA PRO A 71 12.21 13.38 13.54
C PRO A 71 12.70 13.64 14.96
N ALA A 72 13.96 14.06 15.08
CA ALA A 72 14.62 14.28 16.36
C ALA A 72 13.70 15.10 17.27
N PRO A 73 13.54 14.73 18.55
CA PRO A 73 12.79 15.56 19.48
C PRO A 73 13.49 16.93 19.54
N GLN A 74 12.82 17.96 19.04
CA GLN A 74 13.25 19.33 19.27
C GLN A 74 13.14 19.56 20.78
N LYS A 75 14.29 19.54 21.46
CA LYS A 75 14.39 20.06 22.83
C LYS A 75 14.36 21.58 22.75
N GLU A 76 13.41 22.17 23.46
CA GLU A 76 13.44 23.54 23.96
C GLU A 76 14.70 23.81 24.81
#